data_AF-A0A7C2XPQ0-F1
#
_entry.id   AF-A0A7C2XPQ0-F1
#
_cell.length_a   1.000
_cell.length_b   1.000
_cell.length_c   1.000
_cell.angle_alpha   90.00
_cell.angle_beta   90.00
_cell.angle_gamma   90.00
#
_symmetry.space_group_name_H-M   'P 1'
#
loop_
_entity.id
_entity.type
_entity.pdbx_description
1 polymer ?
#
loop_
_entity_poly.entity_id
_entity_poly.type
_entity_poly.pdbx_seq_one_letter_code
_entity_poly.pdbx_strand_id
1 'polypeptide(L)' 'MGNQTIRLDNGTEYSGELKDNQPHGQGSLVDANGNRYEGEFREGKMDGQGTLTQIDGLAYSGEFKENMFHGKGCLTQP' A
#
# COMPACT_ATOMS: atom_id res chain seq x y z
N MET A 1 14.17 -13.95 -5.46
CA MET A 1 12.87 -13.31 -5.73
C MET A 1 13.10 -11.83 -5.47
N GLY A 2 13.20 -11.04 -6.53
CA GLY A 2 13.61 -9.64 -6.42
C GLY A 2 12.38 -8.75 -6.23
N ASN A 3 12.45 -7.81 -5.30
CA ASN A 3 11.46 -6.74 -5.19
C ASN A 3 11.51 -5.93 -6.49
N GLN A 4 10.36 -5.67 -7.09
CA GLN A 4 10.24 -4.91 -8.33
C GLN A 4 9.66 -3.55 -8.01
N THR A 5 10.20 -2.52 -8.65
CA THR A 5 9.68 -1.16 -8.56
C THR A 5 8.97 -0.79 -9.86
N ILE A 6 7.68 -0.49 -9.77
CA ILE A 6 6.86 0.03 -10.86
C ILE A 6 6.61 1.50 -10.60
N ARG A 7 6.76 2.32 -11.64
CA ARG A 7 6.26 3.70 -11.66
C ARG A 7 5.08 3.77 -12.61
N LEU A 8 3.95 4.20 -12.09
CA LEU A 8 2.71 4.40 -12.84
C LEU A 8 2.70 5.83 -13.41
N ASP A 9 2.05 6.02 -14.57
CA ASP A 9 1.99 7.32 -15.25
C ASP A 9 1.31 8.42 -14.42
N ASN A 10 0.49 8.03 -13.43
CA ASN A 10 -0.15 8.95 -12.49
C ASN A 10 0.80 9.46 -11.38
N GLY A 11 2.09 9.11 -11.43
CA GLY A 11 3.10 9.49 -10.44
C GLY A 11 3.13 8.60 -9.20
N THR A 12 2.34 7.52 -9.16
CA THR A 12 2.41 6.51 -8.10
C THR A 12 3.60 5.57 -8.33
N GLU A 13 4.41 5.35 -7.30
CA GLU A 13 5.48 4.36 -7.29
C GLU A 13 5.08 3.18 -6.40
N TYR A 14 5.15 1.97 -6.94
CA TYR A 14 5.00 0.72 -6.18
C TYR A 14 6.34 0.00 -6.12
N SER A 15 6.70 -0.52 -4.96
CA SER A 15 7.90 -1.34 -4.76
C SER A 15 7.54 -2.57 -3.94
N GLY A 16 7.67 -3.75 -4.52
CA GLY A 16 7.34 -4.99 -3.81
C GLY A 16 7.33 -6.20 -4.71
N GLU A 17 6.70 -7.26 -4.21
CA GLU A 17 6.48 -8.46 -4.99
C GLU A 17 5.39 -8.21 -6.06
N LEU A 18 5.58 -8.84 -7.22
CA LEU A 18 4.62 -8.81 -8.32
C LEU A 18 4.29 -10.24 -8.71
N LYS A 19 3.01 -10.48 -8.94
CA LYS A 19 2.50 -11.74 -9.48
C LYS A 19 1.59 -11.41 -10.65
N ASP A 20 1.82 -12.05 -11.79
CA ASP A 20 1.05 -11.81 -13.03
C ASP A 20 0.98 -10.33 -13.43
N ASN A 21 2.12 -9.62 -13.31
CA ASN A 21 2.25 -8.17 -13.53
C ASN A 21 1.40 -7.28 -12.62
N GLN A 22 0.92 -7.81 -11.48
CA GLN A 22 0.13 -7.07 -10.50
C GLN A 22 0.80 -7.09 -9.12
N PRO A 23 0.69 -6.01 -8.33
CA PRO A 23 1.06 -6.01 -6.91
C PRO A 23 0.51 -7.22 -6.17
N HIS A 24 1.40 -7.96 -5.51
CA HIS A 24 1.04 -9.16 -4.76
C HIS A 24 2.03 -9.38 -3.61
N GLY A 25 1.58 -9.91 -2.48
CA GLY A 25 2.42 -10.13 -1.31
C GLY A 25 2.77 -8.82 -0.61
N GLN A 26 3.95 -8.72 -0.01
CA GLN A 26 4.37 -7.51 0.69
C GLN A 26 4.89 -6.47 -0.29
N GLY A 27 4.46 -5.23 -0.11
CA GLY A 27 4.90 -4.11 -0.93
C GLY A 27 4.70 -2.77 -0.27
N SER A 28 5.26 -1.74 -0.91
CA SER A 28 5.04 -0.34 -0.58
C SER A 28 4.53 0.40 -1.80
N LEU A 29 3.56 1.28 -1.61
CA LEU A 29 3.02 2.16 -2.63
C LEU A 29 3.14 3.60 -2.13
N VAL A 30 3.70 4.48 -2.95
CA VAL A 30 3.75 5.92 -2.71
C VAL A 30 2.97 6.59 -3.82
N ASP A 31 1.89 7.29 -3.49
CA ASP A 31 1.12 8.03 -4.49
C ASP A 31 1.81 9.36 -4.85
N ALA A 32 1.33 10.01 -5.92
CA ALA A 32 1.86 11.30 -6.35
C ALA A 32 1.63 12.44 -5.32
N ASN A 33 0.73 12.23 -4.35
CA ASN A 33 0.47 13.19 -3.28
C ASN A 33 1.46 13.02 -2.09
N GLY A 34 2.29 11.98 -2.11
CA GLY A 34 3.22 11.65 -1.04
C GLY A 34 2.62 10.77 0.07
N ASN A 35 1.39 10.29 -0.10
CA ASN A 35 0.82 9.26 0.78
C ASN A 35 1.51 7.94 0.51
N ARG A 36 1.84 7.23 1.59
CA ARG A 36 2.58 5.98 1.56
C ARG A 36 1.77 4.87 2.20
N TYR A 37 1.52 3.81 1.44
CA TYR A 37 1.04 2.54 1.97
C TYR A 37 2.18 1.53 2.04
N GLU A 38 2.20 0.75 3.12
CA GLU A 38 3.06 -0.42 3.28
C GLU A 38 2.25 -1.58 3.82
N GLY A 39 2.27 -2.71 3.12
CA GLY A 39 1.57 -3.89 3.60
C GLY A 39 1.30 -4.90 2.50
N GLU A 40 0.26 -5.67 2.72
CA GLU A 40 -0.13 -6.76 1.82
C GLU A 40 -0.93 -6.25 0.63
N PHE A 41 -0.59 -6.81 -0.52
CA PHE A 41 -1.27 -6.63 -1.78
C PHE A 41 -1.75 -7.96 -2.34
N ARG A 42 -2.91 -7.94 -2.98
CA ARG A 42 -3.47 -9.08 -3.69
C ARG A 42 -4.17 -8.59 -4.95
N GLU A 43 -3.80 -9.16 -6.10
CA GLU A 43 -4.41 -8.82 -7.40
C GLU A 43 -4.41 -7.31 -7.66
N GLY A 44 -3.30 -6.64 -7.31
CA GLY A 44 -3.15 -5.20 -7.49
C GLY A 44 -3.87 -4.32 -6.47
N LYS A 45 -4.55 -4.90 -5.48
CA LYS A 45 -5.27 -4.16 -4.43
C LYS A 45 -4.60 -4.31 -3.07
N MET A 46 -4.73 -3.30 -2.21
CA MET A 46 -4.39 -3.41 -0.80
C MET A 46 -5.36 -4.39 -0.13
N ASP A 47 -4.83 -5.52 0.32
CA ASP A 47 -5.62 -6.64 0.85
C ASP A 47 -4.77 -7.43 1.85
N GLY A 48 -5.19 -7.45 3.11
CA GLY A 48 -4.41 -7.97 4.24
C GLY A 48 -4.01 -6.87 5.23
N GLN A 49 -2.95 -7.09 6.00
CA GLN A 49 -2.49 -6.10 6.97
C GLN A 49 -1.60 -5.03 6.30
N GLY A 50 -1.79 -3.78 6.69
CA GLY A 50 -1.00 -2.68 6.15
C GLY A 50 -1.04 -1.42 7.00
N THR A 51 -0.22 -0.45 6.61
CA THR A 51 -0.17 0.89 7.19
C THR A 51 -0.20 1.92 6.08
N LEU A 52 -1.21 2.79 6.09
CA LEU A 52 -1.32 3.96 5.24
C LEU A 52 -0.92 5.20 6.02
N THR A 53 0.20 5.80 5.65
CA THR A 53 0.68 7.08 6.15
C THR A 53 0.37 8.17 5.13
N GLN A 54 -0.38 9.17 5.54
CA GLN A 54 -0.65 10.35 4.73
C GLN A 54 0.46 11.39 4.88
N ILE A 55 0.54 12.30 3.91
CA ILE A 55 1.55 13.37 3.88
C ILE A 55 1.46 14.33 5.07
N ASP A 56 0.28 14.46 5.68
CA ASP A 56 0.04 15.24 6.90
C ASP A 56 0.57 14.55 8.17
N GLY A 57 1.09 13.32 8.04
CA GLY A 57 1.60 12.48 9.12
C GLY A 57 0.54 11.58 9.76
N LEU A 58 -0.74 11.68 9.35
CA LEU A 58 -1.80 10.79 9.80
C LEU A 58 -1.52 9.36 9.31
N ALA A 59 -1.40 8.40 10.22
CA ALA A 59 -1.14 7.01 9.89
C ALA A 59 -2.30 6.11 10.32
N TYR A 60 -2.83 5.31 9.40
CA TYR A 60 -3.76 4.24 9.69
C TYR A 60 -3.03 2.90 9.59
N SER A 61 -3.03 2.10 10.65
CA SER A 61 -2.48 0.73 10.65
C SER A 61 -3.59 -0.26 10.95
N GLY A 62 -3.83 -1.23 10.07
CA GLY A 62 -4.90 -2.20 10.25
C GLY A 62 -5.09 -3.10 9.05
N GLU A 63 -6.26 -3.74 9.01
CA GLU A 63 -6.63 -4.61 7.89
C GLU A 63 -7.20 -3.79 6.73
N PHE A 64 -6.89 -4.24 5.52
CA PHE A 64 -7.35 -3.71 4.24
C PHE A 64 -7.99 -4.84 3.45
N LYS A 65 -9.02 -4.51 2.68
CA LYS A 65 -9.67 -5.44 1.77
C LYS A 65 -10.16 -4.69 0.55
N GLU A 66 -9.70 -5.12 -0.63
CA GLU A 66 -10.01 -4.48 -1.90
C GLU A 66 -9.82 -2.95 -1.93
N ASN A 67 -8.69 -2.46 -1.40
CA ASN A 67 -8.36 -1.03 -1.25
C ASN A 67 -9.16 -0.24 -0.21
N MET A 68 -10.03 -0.89 0.57
CA MET A 68 -10.76 -0.25 1.65
C MET A 68 -10.20 -0.67 3.00
N PHE A 69 -10.25 0.23 3.99
CA PHE A 69 -10.04 -0.14 5.38
C PHE A 69 -11.06 -1.22 5.77
N HIS A 70 -10.58 -2.30 6.37
CA HIS A 70 -11.40 -3.40 6.82
C HIS A 70 -11.07 -3.79 8.26
N GLY A 71 -11.99 -4.50 8.91
CA GLY A 71 -11.75 -5.06 10.24
C GLY A 71 -11.42 -4.00 11.29
N LYS A 72 -10.31 -4.22 12.00
CA LYS A 72 -9.81 -3.32 13.03
C LYS A 72 -8.57 -2.61 12.53
N GLY A 73 -8.49 -1.32 12.83
CA GLY A 73 -7.29 -0.54 12.64
C GLY A 73 -7.14 0.53 13.71
N CYS A 74 -5.93 1.07 13.80
CA CYS A 74 -5.55 2.16 14.66
C CYS A 74 -5.20 3.37 13.80
N LEU A 75 -5.91 4.47 14.01
CA LEU A 75 -5.58 5.76 13.41
C LEU A 75 -4.72 6.54 14.41
N THR A 76 -3.49 6.81 14.02
CA THR A 76 -2.51 7.56 14.82
C THR A 76 -2.26 8.90 14.16
N GLN A 77 -2.38 9.98 14.94
CA GLN A 77 -1.99 11.33 14.54
C GLN A 77 -0.63 11.67 15.16
N PRO A 78 0.23 12.42 14.45
CA PRO A 78 1.51 12.89 14.97
C PRO A 78 1.33 13.96 16.06
#